data_AF-A7ZD88-F1
#
_entry.id   AF-A7ZD88-F1
#
_cell.length_a   1.000
_cell.length_b   1.000
_cell.length_c   1.000
_cell.angle_alpha   90.00
_cell.angle_beta   90.00
_cell.angle_gamma   90.00
#
_symmetry.space_group_name_H-M   'P 1'
#
loop_
_entity.id
_entity.type
_entity.pdbx_description
1 polymer ?
#
loop_
_entity_poly.entity_id
_entity_poly.type
_entity_poly.pdbx_seq_one_letter_code
_entity_poly.pdbx_strand_id
1 'polypeptide(L)'
;MSYKSALCGYFYGEEFDYITLISPSQKQVFKFLFKDGKIYKEDLEHECDKSAFEAAIKGICNEYANKILEHQDELNEYEKIYASQKNFEKFIKRHHFLKYEIRKFQNSISHFYEALAICQSEQQGLKKELKNSIHEASVFKTIANEYACRVEDIYTFIQSAKNDKINKNIYLLTLISALFLPLNFITGFFGMNTNGMFLSSFKDGTLIVFAFVAMLCVLFFIFYYRSNKDIS
;
A
#
# COMPACT_ATOMS: atom_id res chain seq x y z
N MET A 1 17.63 9.31 -24.85
CA MET A 1 16.18 9.52 -24.95
C MET A 1 15.84 10.71 -24.07
N SER A 2 15.39 11.84 -24.63
CA SER A 2 15.12 13.06 -23.85
C SER A 2 13.93 12.83 -22.91
N TYR A 3 13.95 13.35 -21.69
CA TYR A 3 12.84 13.24 -20.71
C TYR A 3 11.48 13.64 -21.32
N LYS A 4 11.49 14.58 -22.28
CA LYS A 4 10.30 15.06 -23.01
C LYS A 4 9.61 13.99 -23.87
N SER A 5 10.27 12.88 -24.20
CA SER A 5 9.72 11.84 -25.09
C SER A 5 9.16 10.60 -24.36
N ALA A 6 9.13 10.61 -23.03
CA ALA A 6 8.75 9.44 -22.23
C ALA A 6 7.46 9.61 -21.42
N LEU A 7 6.87 10.80 -21.41
CA LEU A 7 5.68 11.15 -20.63
C LEU A 7 4.69 11.95 -21.48
N CYS A 8 3.41 11.89 -21.11
CA CYS A 8 2.44 12.85 -21.61
C CYS A 8 2.85 14.26 -21.18
N GLY A 9 2.70 15.24 -22.07
CA GLY A 9 3.07 16.61 -21.76
C GLY A 9 2.69 17.59 -22.85
N TYR A 10 2.45 18.84 -22.47
CA TYR A 10 2.38 19.98 -23.36
C TYR A 10 3.70 20.74 -23.29
N PHE A 11 4.25 21.10 -24.43
CA PHE A 11 5.58 21.71 -24.54
C PHE A 11 5.53 22.92 -25.45
N TYR A 12 6.22 23.97 -25.01
CA TYR A 12 6.41 25.20 -25.75
C TYR A 12 7.66 25.09 -26.62
N GLY A 13 7.53 25.43 -27.90
CA GLY A 13 8.64 25.57 -28.84
C GLY A 13 8.80 27.01 -29.31
N GLU A 14 9.90 27.33 -30.00
CA GLU A 14 10.15 28.68 -30.50
C GLU A 14 9.20 29.07 -31.64
N GLU A 15 8.80 28.12 -32.48
CA GLU A 15 7.92 28.35 -33.63
C GLU A 15 6.52 27.73 -33.50
N PHE A 16 6.37 26.72 -32.65
CA PHE A 16 5.12 25.98 -32.47
C PHE A 16 5.13 25.31 -31.10
N ASP A 17 3.93 25.15 -30.54
CA ASP A 17 3.72 24.31 -29.37
C ASP A 17 3.37 22.90 -29.79
N TYR A 18 3.54 21.93 -28.90
CA TYR A 18 3.11 20.56 -29.18
C TYR A 18 2.70 19.82 -27.92
N ILE A 19 1.77 18.88 -28.10
CA ILE A 19 1.36 17.93 -27.08
C ILE A 19 1.83 16.52 -27.47
N THR A 20 2.40 15.81 -26.49
CA THR A 20 2.69 14.38 -26.60
C THR A 20 1.72 13.64 -25.69
N LEU A 21 1.03 12.65 -26.24
CA LEU A 21 0.07 11.80 -25.53
C LEU A 21 0.49 10.34 -25.66
N ILE A 22 0.64 9.66 -24.53
CA ILE A 22 1.10 8.27 -24.48
C ILE A 22 -0.02 7.43 -23.88
N SER A 23 -0.40 6.38 -24.59
CA SER A 23 -1.34 5.37 -24.10
C SER A 23 -0.85 4.73 -22.78
N PRO A 24 -1.75 4.33 -21.87
CA PRO A 24 -1.36 3.65 -20.63
C PRO A 24 -0.70 2.28 -20.88
N SER A 25 -0.93 1.67 -22.05
CA SER A 25 -0.23 0.48 -22.52
C SER A 25 1.18 0.75 -23.07
N GLN A 26 1.54 2.04 -23.25
CA GLN A 26 2.78 2.53 -23.89
C GLN A 26 3.00 2.04 -25.32
N LYS A 27 1.98 1.46 -25.97
CA LYS A 27 2.06 0.96 -27.35
C LYS A 27 1.86 2.06 -28.39
N GLN A 28 1.10 3.08 -28.03
CA GLN A 28 0.78 4.21 -28.90
C GLN A 28 1.28 5.51 -28.28
N VAL A 29 2.00 6.28 -29.08
CA VAL A 29 2.45 7.64 -28.79
C VAL A 29 1.88 8.52 -29.90
N PHE A 30 1.18 9.58 -29.51
CA PHE A 30 0.65 10.56 -30.43
C PHE A 30 1.33 11.89 -30.18
N LYS A 31 1.80 12.52 -31.26
CA LYS A 31 2.34 13.88 -31.20
C LYS A 31 1.51 14.80 -32.08
N PHE A 32 0.98 15.86 -31.48
CA PHE A 32 0.24 16.90 -32.20
C PHE A 32 0.91 18.26 -32.00
N LEU A 33 1.09 18.99 -33.09
CA LEU A 33 1.72 20.31 -33.13
C LEU A 33 0.65 21.38 -33.35
N PHE A 34 0.84 22.55 -32.75
CA PHE A 34 -0.07 23.69 -32.86
C PHE A 34 0.70 24.89 -33.40
N LYS A 35 0.30 25.38 -34.57
CA LYS A 35 0.91 26.55 -35.22
C LYS A 35 -0.18 27.33 -35.96
N ASP A 36 -0.23 28.65 -35.74
CA ASP A 36 -1.17 29.56 -36.39
C ASP A 36 -2.66 29.13 -36.30
N GLY A 37 -3.06 28.54 -35.17
CA GLY A 37 -4.42 28.05 -34.92
C GLY A 37 -4.80 26.74 -35.64
N LYS A 38 -3.83 26.11 -36.34
CA LYS A 38 -3.96 24.81 -36.98
C LYS A 38 -3.32 23.70 -36.16
N ILE A 39 -3.80 22.47 -36.36
CA ILE A 39 -3.27 21.27 -35.73
C ILE A 39 -2.53 20.46 -36.79
N TYR A 40 -1.38 19.91 -36.44
CA TYR A 40 -0.63 18.99 -37.29
C TYR A 40 -0.28 17.73 -36.53
N LYS A 41 -0.06 16.62 -37.24
CA LYS A 41 0.24 15.32 -36.64
C LYS A 41 1.67 14.89 -36.98
N GLU A 42 2.47 14.54 -35.96
CA GLU A 42 3.89 14.18 -36.02
C GLU A 42 4.86 15.29 -36.50
N ASP A 43 4.54 15.94 -37.62
CA ASP A 43 5.29 17.00 -38.29
C ASP A 43 4.38 18.18 -38.70
N LEU A 44 4.94 19.23 -39.32
CA LEU A 44 4.19 20.39 -39.83
C LEU A 44 3.72 20.24 -41.28
N GLU A 45 3.95 19.08 -41.92
CA GLU A 45 3.55 18.83 -43.31
C GLU A 45 2.12 18.29 -43.38
N HIS A 46 1.69 17.56 -42.35
CA HIS A 46 0.39 16.90 -42.29
C HIS A 46 -0.59 17.64 -41.36
N GLU A 47 -1.35 18.59 -41.92
CA GLU A 47 -2.46 19.24 -41.19
C GLU A 47 -3.51 18.19 -40.79
N CYS A 48 -3.91 18.22 -39.54
CA CYS A 48 -4.83 17.29 -38.91
C CYS A 48 -6.13 18.03 -38.58
N ASP A 49 -7.27 17.40 -38.88
CA ASP A 49 -8.55 17.94 -38.44
C ASP A 49 -8.72 17.80 -36.92
N LYS A 50 -9.63 18.60 -36.36
CA LYS A 50 -9.96 18.54 -34.93
C LYS A 50 -10.54 17.18 -34.53
N SER A 51 -11.29 16.51 -35.41
CA SER A 51 -11.92 15.23 -35.13
C SER A 51 -10.92 14.09 -34.92
N ALA A 52 -9.81 14.07 -35.65
CA ALA A 52 -8.76 13.09 -35.54
C ALA A 52 -7.96 13.30 -34.25
N PHE A 53 -7.74 14.56 -33.86
CA PHE A 53 -7.18 14.90 -32.55
C PHE A 53 -8.10 14.41 -31.41
N GLU A 54 -9.41 14.71 -31.48
CA GLU A 54 -10.39 14.21 -30.51
C GLU A 54 -10.46 12.69 -30.47
N ALA A 55 -10.43 12.02 -31.62
CA ALA A 55 -10.49 10.56 -31.71
C ALA A 55 -9.29 9.89 -31.05
N ALA A 56 -8.09 10.46 -31.21
CA ALA A 56 -6.89 9.97 -30.53
C ALA A 56 -7.03 10.09 -28.99
N ILE A 57 -7.51 11.25 -28.51
CA ILE A 57 -7.74 11.45 -27.06
C ILE A 57 -8.80 10.48 -26.52
N LYS A 58 -9.92 10.31 -27.23
CA LYS A 58 -10.98 9.36 -26.84
C LYS A 58 -10.46 7.91 -26.80
N GLY A 59 -9.62 7.52 -27.76
CA GLY A 59 -8.95 6.22 -27.75
C GLY A 59 -8.11 6.00 -26.49
N ILE A 60 -7.32 7.00 -26.11
CA ILE A 60 -6.51 6.96 -24.89
C ILE A 60 -7.39 6.93 -23.63
N CYS A 61 -8.46 7.73 -23.57
CA CYS A 61 -9.42 7.71 -22.46
C CYS A 61 -10.05 6.32 -22.29
N ASN A 62 -10.41 5.64 -23.38
CA ASN A 62 -10.95 4.28 -23.33
C ASN A 62 -9.93 3.28 -22.80
N GLU A 63 -8.66 3.39 -23.19
CA GLU A 63 -7.60 2.55 -22.60
C GLU A 63 -7.42 2.81 -21.09
N TYR A 64 -7.47 4.07 -20.65
CA TYR A 64 -7.43 4.41 -19.22
C TYR A 64 -8.64 3.83 -18.46
N ALA A 65 -9.84 3.93 -19.03
CA ALA A 65 -11.05 3.37 -18.44
C ALA A 65 -10.96 1.85 -18.26
N ASN A 66 -10.49 1.13 -19.28
CA ASN A 66 -10.29 -0.32 -19.19
C ASN A 66 -9.28 -0.69 -18.10
N LYS A 67 -8.15 0.04 -18.04
CA LYS A 67 -7.12 -0.21 -17.03
C LYS A 67 -7.57 0.13 -15.60
N ILE A 68 -8.47 1.11 -15.43
CA ILE A 68 -9.14 1.37 -14.16
C ILE A 68 -9.94 0.15 -13.71
N LEU A 69 -10.74 -0.44 -14.60
CA LEU A 69 -11.53 -1.63 -14.28
C LEU A 69 -10.64 -2.82 -13.90
N GLU A 70 -9.54 -3.05 -14.63
CA GLU A 70 -8.56 -4.09 -14.30
C GLU A 70 -7.98 -3.90 -12.89
N HIS A 71 -7.51 -2.69 -12.57
CA HIS A 71 -6.98 -2.39 -11.24
C HIS A 71 -8.05 -2.44 -10.14
N GLN A 72 -9.30 -2.10 -10.45
CA GLN A 72 -10.42 -2.25 -9.52
C GLN A 72 -10.62 -3.71 -9.12
N ASP A 73 -10.64 -4.61 -10.10
CA ASP A 73 -10.82 -6.04 -9.87
C ASP A 73 -9.64 -6.62 -9.07
N GLU A 74 -8.40 -6.24 -9.41
CA GLU A 74 -7.21 -6.62 -8.65
C GLU A 74 -7.28 -6.16 -7.18
N LEU A 75 -7.75 -4.93 -6.94
CA LEU A 75 -7.91 -4.39 -5.58
C LEU A 75 -9.00 -5.11 -4.80
N ASN A 76 -10.14 -5.39 -5.43
CA ASN A 76 -11.24 -6.11 -4.79
C ASN A 76 -10.80 -7.52 -4.36
N GLU A 77 -9.99 -8.21 -5.17
CA GLU A 77 -9.38 -9.49 -4.79
C GLU A 77 -8.42 -9.32 -3.60
N TYR A 78 -7.69 -8.22 -3.55
CA TYR A 78 -6.79 -7.86 -2.47
C TYR A 78 -7.52 -7.59 -1.14
N GLU A 79 -8.68 -6.96 -1.19
CA GLU A 79 -9.50 -6.62 -0.02
C GLU A 79 -10.15 -7.84 0.64
N LYS A 80 -10.23 -8.99 -0.04
CA LYS A 80 -10.69 -10.25 0.59
C LYS A 80 -9.86 -10.64 1.82
N ILE A 81 -8.66 -10.08 1.98
CA ILE A 81 -7.82 -10.25 3.16
C ILE A 81 -8.47 -9.73 4.44
N TYR A 82 -9.37 -8.74 4.35
CA TYR A 82 -10.13 -8.25 5.49
C TYR A 82 -11.06 -9.33 6.06
N ALA A 83 -11.61 -10.19 5.20
CA ALA A 83 -12.50 -11.28 5.60
C ALA A 83 -11.77 -12.53 6.09
N SER A 84 -10.54 -12.78 5.60
CA SER A 84 -9.76 -13.97 5.96
C SER A 84 -8.27 -13.64 6.10
N GLN A 85 -7.78 -13.74 7.33
CA GLN A 85 -6.36 -13.56 7.70
C GLN A 85 -5.41 -14.66 7.17
N LYS A 86 -5.89 -15.56 6.30
CA LYS A 86 -5.06 -16.58 5.65
C LYS A 86 -4.19 -15.93 4.56
N ASN A 87 -2.96 -16.42 4.41
CA ASN A 87 -2.03 -16.06 3.33
C ASN A 87 -1.43 -14.63 3.34
N PHE A 88 -1.33 -13.96 4.51
CA PHE A 88 -0.67 -12.65 4.62
C PHE A 88 0.70 -12.56 3.89
N GLU A 89 1.51 -13.62 3.94
CA GLU A 89 2.81 -13.63 3.27
C GLU A 89 2.71 -13.50 1.75
N LYS A 90 1.72 -14.14 1.13
CA LYS A 90 1.48 -14.04 -0.33
C LYS A 90 1.08 -12.62 -0.70
N PHE A 91 0.20 -12.01 0.10
CA PHE A 91 -0.28 -10.64 -0.13
C PHE A 91 0.83 -9.60 0.04
N ILE A 92 1.70 -9.74 1.05
CA ILE A 92 2.83 -8.82 1.25
C ILE A 92 3.80 -8.86 0.08
N LYS A 93 4.17 -10.06 -0.41
CA LYS A 93 5.07 -10.19 -1.57
C LYS A 93 4.52 -9.51 -2.81
N ARG A 94 3.21 -9.63 -3.04
CA ARG A 94 2.55 -9.06 -4.22
C ARG A 94 2.13 -7.59 -4.00
N HIS A 95 2.04 -7.10 -2.76
CA HIS A 95 1.67 -5.72 -2.43
C HIS A 95 2.62 -4.70 -3.07
N HIS A 96 3.95 -4.91 -2.96
CA HIS A 96 4.91 -3.98 -3.55
C HIS A 96 4.76 -3.87 -5.07
N PHE A 97 4.45 -4.99 -5.73
CA PHE A 97 4.19 -4.99 -7.16
C PHE A 97 2.90 -4.24 -7.50
N LEU A 98 1.81 -4.52 -6.79
CA LEU A 98 0.53 -3.83 -7.00
C LEU A 98 0.63 -2.32 -6.73
N LYS A 99 1.32 -1.94 -5.64
CA LYS A 99 1.64 -0.55 -5.30
C LYS A 99 2.44 0.12 -6.41
N TYR A 100 3.45 -0.55 -6.94
CA TYR A 100 4.24 -0.03 -8.06
C TYR A 100 3.38 0.20 -9.31
N GLU A 101 2.57 -0.79 -9.71
CA GLU A 101 1.71 -0.70 -10.90
C GLU A 101 0.67 0.43 -10.76
N ILE A 102 -0.01 0.53 -9.61
CA ILE A 102 -0.98 1.59 -9.34
C ILE A 102 -0.31 2.97 -9.32
N ARG A 103 0.89 3.11 -8.71
CA ARG A 103 1.61 4.40 -8.71
C ARG A 103 2.07 4.79 -10.11
N LYS A 104 2.55 3.83 -10.91
CA LYS A 104 2.93 4.06 -12.31
C LYS A 104 1.72 4.52 -13.13
N PHE A 105 0.57 3.87 -12.93
CA PHE A 105 -0.69 4.24 -13.55
C PHE A 105 -1.16 5.65 -13.13
N GLN A 106 -1.15 5.94 -11.82
CA GLN A 106 -1.49 7.24 -11.23
C GLN A 106 -0.62 8.38 -11.81
N ASN A 107 0.68 8.15 -11.96
CA ASN A 107 1.57 9.14 -12.55
C ASN A 107 1.26 9.36 -14.03
N SER A 108 1.08 8.27 -14.79
CA SER A 108 0.72 8.35 -16.21
C SER A 108 -0.55 9.18 -16.44
N ILE A 109 -1.60 8.94 -15.64
CA ILE A 109 -2.86 9.65 -15.81
C ILE A 109 -2.80 11.10 -15.33
N SER A 110 -1.98 11.39 -14.32
CA SER A 110 -1.74 12.76 -13.86
C SER A 110 -1.08 13.59 -14.95
N HIS A 111 -0.06 13.04 -15.62
CA HIS A 111 0.59 13.69 -16.75
C HIS A 111 -0.35 13.85 -17.96
N PHE A 112 -1.20 12.85 -18.23
CA PHE A 112 -2.20 12.95 -19.29
C PHE A 112 -3.20 14.08 -19.02
N TYR A 113 -3.78 14.12 -17.81
CA TYR A 113 -4.67 15.18 -17.38
C TYR A 113 -4.01 16.57 -17.47
N GLU A 114 -2.79 16.72 -16.97
CA GLU A 114 -2.05 17.99 -17.00
C GLU A 114 -1.77 18.45 -18.42
N ALA A 115 -1.35 17.53 -19.31
CA ALA A 115 -1.12 17.84 -20.72
C ALA A 115 -2.40 18.36 -21.41
N LEU A 116 -3.55 17.73 -21.16
CA LEU A 116 -4.82 18.17 -21.72
C LEU A 116 -5.27 19.52 -21.12
N ALA A 117 -5.11 19.71 -19.81
CA ALA A 117 -5.49 20.95 -19.13
C ALA A 117 -4.69 22.15 -19.66
N ILE A 118 -3.37 22.01 -19.83
CA ILE A 118 -2.51 23.04 -20.44
C ILE A 118 -2.90 23.25 -21.90
N CYS A 119 -3.11 22.17 -22.67
CA CYS A 119 -3.54 22.29 -24.06
C CYS A 119 -4.84 23.07 -24.20
N GLN A 120 -5.80 22.89 -23.30
CA GLN A 120 -7.06 23.66 -23.31
C GLN A 120 -6.85 25.14 -22.95
N SER A 121 -5.91 25.47 -22.05
CA SER A 121 -5.64 26.87 -21.70
C SER A 121 -4.94 27.63 -22.82
N GLU A 122 -3.98 26.97 -23.49
CA GLU A 122 -3.20 27.59 -24.57
C GLU A 122 -3.99 27.61 -25.89
N GLN A 123 -4.70 26.53 -26.21
CA GLN A 123 -5.43 26.39 -27.47
C GLN A 123 -6.93 26.70 -27.27
N GLN A 124 -7.28 27.98 -27.23
CA GLN A 124 -8.68 28.41 -27.01
C GLN A 124 -9.67 27.83 -28.03
N GLY A 125 -9.22 27.60 -29.26
CA GLY A 125 -10.01 26.98 -30.32
C GLY A 125 -10.38 25.51 -30.08
N LEU A 126 -9.81 24.87 -29.06
CA LEU A 126 -10.06 23.48 -28.66
C LEU A 126 -10.75 23.37 -27.30
N LYS A 127 -11.19 24.49 -26.74
CA LYS A 127 -11.75 24.52 -25.38
C LYS A 127 -12.98 23.64 -25.24
N LYS A 128 -13.87 23.63 -26.22
CA LYS A 128 -15.13 22.86 -26.19
C LYS A 128 -14.86 21.37 -26.42
N GLU A 129 -13.99 21.09 -27.37
CA GLU A 129 -13.54 19.78 -27.83
C GLU A 129 -12.85 19.00 -26.69
N LEU A 130 -11.98 19.68 -25.94
CA LEU A 130 -11.23 19.08 -24.83
C LEU A 130 -12.00 18.99 -23.50
N LYS A 131 -13.12 19.72 -23.35
CA LYS A 131 -13.81 19.87 -22.05
C LYS A 131 -14.21 18.52 -21.45
N ASN A 132 -14.79 17.64 -22.25
CA ASN A 132 -15.26 16.34 -21.77
C ASN A 132 -14.07 15.42 -21.44
N SER A 133 -13.08 15.35 -22.33
CA SER A 133 -11.89 14.50 -22.11
C SER A 133 -11.06 14.93 -20.89
N ILE A 134 -10.97 16.24 -20.63
CA ILE A 134 -10.32 16.76 -19.41
C ILE A 134 -11.10 16.38 -18.16
N HIS A 135 -12.43 16.48 -18.22
CA HIS A 135 -13.28 16.07 -17.11
C HIS A 135 -13.13 14.58 -16.81
N GLU A 136 -13.19 13.72 -17.85
CA GLU A 136 -12.94 12.28 -17.74
C GLU A 136 -11.56 11.99 -17.16
N ALA A 137 -10.50 12.61 -17.69
CA ALA A 137 -9.13 12.44 -17.19
C ALA A 137 -9.00 12.88 -15.72
N SER A 138 -9.72 13.92 -15.30
CA SER A 138 -9.76 14.37 -13.90
C SER A 138 -10.44 13.36 -12.98
N VAL A 139 -11.56 12.78 -13.42
CA VAL A 139 -12.25 11.69 -12.70
C VAL A 139 -11.33 10.49 -12.58
N PHE A 140 -10.71 10.08 -13.68
CA PHE A 140 -9.78 8.95 -13.68
C PHE A 140 -8.55 9.19 -12.79
N LYS A 141 -8.00 10.41 -12.78
CA LYS A 141 -6.92 10.81 -11.85
C LYS A 141 -7.36 10.67 -10.39
N THR A 142 -8.59 11.06 -10.08
CA THR A 142 -9.16 10.93 -8.73
C THR A 142 -9.31 9.47 -8.33
N ILE A 143 -9.82 8.62 -9.21
CA ILE A 143 -9.95 7.17 -8.99
C ILE A 143 -8.56 6.53 -8.78
N ALA A 144 -7.57 6.87 -9.61
CA ALA A 144 -6.21 6.35 -9.46
C ALA A 144 -5.56 6.77 -8.12
N ASN A 145 -5.85 7.98 -7.63
CA ASN A 145 -5.43 8.42 -6.30
C ASN A 145 -6.09 7.58 -5.20
N GLU A 146 -7.39 7.33 -5.31
CA GLU A 146 -8.13 6.48 -4.36
C GLU A 146 -7.56 5.05 -4.32
N TYR A 147 -7.26 4.47 -5.48
CA TYR A 147 -6.62 3.15 -5.57
C TYR A 147 -5.27 3.12 -4.87
N ALA A 148 -4.46 4.17 -5.00
CA ALA A 148 -3.19 4.28 -4.31
C ALA A 148 -3.36 4.34 -2.77
N CYS A 149 -4.41 5.00 -2.28
CA CYS A 149 -4.78 5.00 -0.87
C CYS A 149 -5.24 3.61 -0.40
N ARG A 150 -6.16 2.97 -1.14
CA ARG A 150 -6.69 1.63 -0.82
C ARG A 150 -5.57 0.60 -0.65
N VAL A 151 -4.57 0.62 -1.52
CA VAL A 151 -3.39 -0.27 -1.41
C VAL A 151 -2.63 -0.08 -0.09
N GLU A 152 -2.48 1.17 0.35
CA GLU A 152 -1.79 1.52 1.60
C GLU A 152 -2.61 1.13 2.83
N ASP A 153 -3.94 1.31 2.78
CA ASP A 153 -4.85 0.93 3.85
C ASP A 153 -4.81 -0.59 4.09
N ILE A 154 -4.83 -1.37 3.00
CA ILE A 154 -4.70 -2.83 3.05
C ILE A 154 -3.36 -3.23 3.70
N TYR A 155 -2.27 -2.58 3.32
CA TYR A 155 -0.96 -2.87 3.91
C TYR A 155 -0.88 -2.52 5.39
N THR A 156 -1.45 -1.38 5.77
CA THR A 156 -1.53 -0.93 7.17
C THR A 156 -2.32 -1.93 8.01
N PHE A 157 -3.46 -2.41 7.49
CA PHE A 157 -4.24 -3.48 8.14
C PHE A 157 -3.41 -4.75 8.35
N ILE A 158 -2.68 -5.21 7.33
CA ILE A 158 -1.81 -6.39 7.43
C ILE A 158 -0.76 -6.20 8.54
N GLN A 159 -0.14 -5.02 8.59
CA GLN A 159 0.87 -4.71 9.60
C GLN A 159 0.28 -4.66 11.00
N SER A 160 -0.92 -4.09 11.18
CA SER A 160 -1.64 -4.12 12.45
C SER A 160 -1.92 -5.55 12.89
N ALA A 161 -2.47 -6.39 12.01
CA ALA A 161 -2.78 -7.78 12.33
C ALA A 161 -1.52 -8.61 12.69
N LYS A 162 -0.40 -8.33 12.02
CA LYS A 162 0.90 -8.93 12.37
C LYS A 162 1.40 -8.47 13.73
N ASN A 163 1.31 -7.17 14.01
CA ASN A 163 1.73 -6.60 15.29
C ASN A 163 0.88 -7.15 16.44
N ASP A 164 -0.42 -7.32 16.26
CA ASP A 164 -1.29 -7.96 17.27
C ASP A 164 -0.84 -9.38 17.59
N LYS A 165 -0.45 -10.15 16.57
CA LYS A 165 0.10 -11.51 16.77
C LYS A 165 1.44 -11.49 17.51
N ILE A 166 2.33 -10.57 17.14
CA ILE A 166 3.63 -10.38 17.81
C ILE A 166 3.41 -10.00 19.27
N ASN A 167 2.54 -9.04 19.55
CA ASN A 167 2.23 -8.57 20.89
C ASN A 167 1.65 -9.71 21.75
N LYS A 168 0.74 -10.52 21.21
CA LYS A 168 0.22 -11.72 21.90
C LYS A 168 1.33 -12.72 22.23
N ASN A 169 2.24 -12.96 21.29
CA ASN A 169 3.37 -13.87 21.52
C ASN A 169 4.33 -13.32 22.59
N ILE A 170 4.68 -12.03 22.53
CA ILE A 170 5.54 -11.38 23.52
C ILE A 170 4.88 -11.41 24.90
N TYR A 171 3.57 -11.17 24.99
CA TYR A 171 2.82 -11.27 26.23
C TYR A 171 2.92 -12.68 26.82
N LEU A 172 2.72 -13.72 26.01
CA LEU A 172 2.85 -15.11 26.45
C LEU A 172 4.27 -15.43 26.93
N LEU A 173 5.30 -15.04 26.18
CA LEU A 173 6.70 -15.24 26.57
C LEU A 173 7.04 -14.51 27.87
N THR A 174 6.56 -13.28 28.03
CA THR A 174 6.73 -12.48 29.24
C THR A 174 6.07 -13.16 30.44
N LEU A 175 4.85 -13.68 30.25
CA LEU A 175 4.11 -14.41 31.28
C LEU A 175 4.86 -15.67 31.73
N ILE A 176 5.35 -16.47 30.77
CA ILE A 176 6.18 -17.66 31.05
C ILE A 176 7.47 -17.26 31.80
N SER A 177 8.12 -16.17 31.37
CA SER A 177 9.36 -15.68 32.01
C SER A 177 9.11 -15.19 33.44
N ALA A 178 8.01 -14.49 33.68
CA ALA A 178 7.61 -14.03 35.01
C ALA A 178 7.32 -15.19 35.96
N LEU A 179 6.81 -16.32 35.45
CA LEU A 179 6.66 -17.57 36.23
C LEU A 179 8.02 -18.22 36.50
N PHE A 180 8.90 -18.31 35.50
CA PHE A 180 10.19 -18.99 35.67
C PHE A 180 11.20 -18.19 36.51
N LEU A 181 11.13 -16.86 36.54
CA LEU A 181 12.07 -16.05 37.32
C LEU A 181 12.13 -16.42 38.82
N PRO A 182 11.00 -16.45 39.58
CA PRO A 182 11.02 -16.85 40.97
C PRO A 182 11.36 -18.34 41.15
N LEU A 183 10.91 -19.21 40.24
CA LEU A 183 11.21 -20.64 40.29
C LEU A 183 12.72 -20.88 40.13
N ASN A 184 13.34 -20.28 39.12
CA ASN A 184 14.77 -20.35 38.87
C ASN A 184 15.58 -19.73 40.02
N PHE A 185 15.08 -18.66 40.64
CA PHE A 185 15.70 -18.07 41.82
C PHE A 185 15.69 -19.06 43.00
N ILE A 186 14.57 -19.73 43.27
CA ILE A 186 14.47 -20.72 44.35
C ILE A 186 15.39 -21.91 44.06
N THR A 187 15.33 -22.51 42.87
CA THR A 187 16.18 -23.65 42.52
C THR A 187 17.66 -23.27 42.49
N GLY A 188 17.99 -22.06 42.02
CA GLY A 188 19.34 -21.52 42.04
C GLY A 188 19.84 -21.32 43.47
N PHE A 189 19.02 -20.70 44.33
CA PHE A 189 19.35 -20.43 45.73
C PHE A 189 19.65 -21.72 46.52
N PHE A 190 18.78 -22.73 46.38
CA PHE A 190 18.97 -24.05 47.01
C PHE A 190 19.98 -24.95 46.29
N GLY A 191 20.40 -24.59 45.07
CA GLY A 191 21.45 -25.27 44.31
C GLY A 191 22.85 -24.72 44.56
N MET A 192 23.00 -23.65 45.36
CA MET A 192 24.31 -23.12 45.72
C MET A 192 25.01 -24.02 46.75
N ASN A 193 26.29 -24.31 46.55
CA ASN A 193 27.10 -25.10 47.49
C ASN A 193 27.56 -24.27 48.70
N THR A 194 26.62 -23.82 49.52
CA THR A 194 26.90 -22.99 50.72
C THR A 194 26.61 -23.74 52.02
N ASN A 195 27.45 -23.52 53.04
CA ASN A 195 27.25 -24.09 54.37
C ASN A 195 26.12 -23.36 55.12
N GLY A 196 25.31 -24.09 55.88
CA GLY A 196 24.23 -23.49 56.70
C GLY A 196 23.00 -23.06 55.90
N MET A 197 22.70 -23.74 54.78
CA MET A 197 21.55 -23.43 53.93
C MET A 197 20.22 -23.49 54.71
N PHE A 198 19.33 -22.55 54.43
CA PHE A 198 18.00 -22.50 55.02
C PHE A 198 17.26 -23.84 54.77
N LEU A 199 16.47 -24.31 55.73
CA LEU A 199 15.74 -25.60 55.69
C LEU A 199 16.58 -26.89 55.57
N SER A 200 17.93 -26.83 55.46
CA SER A 200 18.79 -28.02 55.30
C SER A 200 18.78 -28.97 56.51
N SER A 201 18.57 -28.46 57.72
CA SER A 201 18.50 -29.26 58.96
C SER A 201 17.12 -29.90 59.22
N PHE A 202 16.10 -29.58 58.40
CA PHE A 202 14.75 -30.13 58.56
C PHE A 202 14.58 -31.39 57.70
N LYS A 203 14.06 -32.48 58.31
CA LYS A 203 13.84 -33.76 57.63
C LYS A 203 12.96 -33.63 56.37
N ASP A 204 11.99 -32.73 56.39
CA ASP A 204 11.03 -32.50 55.31
C ASP A 204 11.30 -31.19 54.54
N GLY A 205 12.51 -30.63 54.62
CA GLY A 205 12.86 -29.33 54.01
C GLY A 205 12.56 -29.26 52.50
N THR A 206 12.85 -30.33 51.75
CA THR A 206 12.53 -30.41 50.31
C THR A 206 11.02 -30.39 50.04
N LEU A 207 10.22 -31.05 50.87
CA LEU A 207 8.76 -31.05 50.75
C LEU A 207 8.18 -29.66 51.02
N ILE A 208 8.74 -28.93 51.99
CA ILE A 208 8.33 -27.55 52.32
C ILE A 208 8.60 -26.62 51.13
N VAL A 209 9.80 -26.68 50.53
CA VAL A 209 10.15 -25.86 49.35
C VAL A 209 9.26 -26.22 48.16
N PHE A 210 9.02 -27.51 47.92
CA PHE A 210 8.13 -27.96 46.86
C PHE A 210 6.69 -27.44 47.05
N ALA A 211 6.14 -27.54 48.26
CA ALA A 211 4.81 -27.03 48.58
C ALA A 211 4.71 -25.50 48.39
N PHE A 212 5.76 -24.76 48.75
CA PHE A 212 5.83 -23.32 48.53
C PHE A 212 5.85 -22.96 47.04
N VAL A 213 6.69 -23.62 46.23
CA VAL A 213 6.74 -23.41 44.77
C VAL A 213 5.40 -23.78 44.12
N ALA A 214 4.79 -24.90 44.51
CA ALA A 214 3.48 -25.31 44.03
C ALA A 214 2.40 -24.26 44.36
N MET A 215 2.43 -23.70 45.57
CA MET A 215 1.54 -22.61 45.99
C MET A 215 1.72 -21.35 45.13
N LEU A 216 2.96 -20.95 44.83
CA LEU A 216 3.23 -19.81 43.93
C LEU A 216 2.69 -20.04 42.51
N CYS A 217 2.86 -21.24 41.96
CA CYS A 217 2.30 -21.60 40.65
C CYS A 217 0.76 -21.53 40.64
N VAL A 218 0.10 -22.01 41.70
CA VAL A 218 -1.37 -21.95 41.83
C VAL A 218 -1.85 -20.50 41.95
N LEU A 219 -1.20 -19.67 42.77
CA LEU A 219 -1.54 -18.25 42.89
C LEU A 219 -1.41 -17.51 41.56
N PHE A 220 -0.34 -17.78 40.81
CA PHE A 220 -0.12 -17.21 39.49
C PHE A 220 -1.21 -17.64 38.49
N PHE A 221 -1.60 -18.92 38.51
CA PHE A 221 -2.68 -19.42 37.66
C PHE A 221 -4.03 -18.79 37.99
N ILE A 222 -4.36 -18.64 39.28
CA ILE A 222 -5.58 -17.95 39.74
C ILE A 222 -5.56 -16.49 39.29
N PHE A 223 -4.44 -15.79 39.47
CA PHE A 223 -4.28 -14.40 39.03
C PHE A 223 -4.50 -14.26 37.52
N TYR A 224 -3.88 -15.13 36.72
CA TYR A 224 -4.04 -15.16 35.27
C TYR A 224 -5.50 -15.38 34.85
N TYR A 225 -6.17 -16.37 35.44
CA TYR A 225 -7.57 -16.69 35.10
C TYR A 225 -8.53 -15.56 35.46
N ARG A 226 -8.28 -14.84 36.56
CA ARG A 226 -9.07 -13.66 36.93
C ARG A 226 -8.83 -12.50 35.96
N SER A 227 -7.56 -12.20 35.65
CA SER A 227 -7.21 -11.08 34.77
C SER A 227 -7.75 -11.24 33.33
N ASN A 228 -7.88 -12.46 32.82
CA ASN A 228 -8.44 -12.70 31.49
C ASN A 228 -9.97 -12.59 31.44
N LYS A 229 -10.66 -12.64 32.59
CA LYS A 229 -12.12 -12.57 32.66
C LYS A 229 -12.65 -11.13 32.58
N ASP A 230 -11.83 -10.15 32.92
CA ASP A 230 -12.17 -8.73 32.89
C ASP A 230 -11.91 -8.06 31.52
N ILE A 231 -11.37 -8.82 30.55
CA ILE A 231 -10.96 -8.33 29.21
C ILE A 231 -11.83 -8.92 28.08
N SER A 232 -12.67 -9.93 28.36
CA SER A 232 -13.66 -10.50 27.44
C SER A 232 -15.03 -9.88 27.65
#